data_AF-A0A8T6MTC6-F1
#
_entry.id   AF-A0A8T6MTC6-F1
#
_cell.length_a   1.000
_cell.length_b   1.000
_cell.length_c   1.000
_cell.angle_alpha   90.00
_cell.angle_beta   90.00
_cell.angle_gamma   90.00
#
_symmetry.space_group_name_H-M   'P 1'
#
loop_
_entity.id
_entity.type
_entity.pdbx_description
1 polymer ?
#
loop_
_entity_poly.entity_id
_entity_poly.type
_entity_poly.pdbx_seq_one_letter_code
_entity_poly.pdbx_strand_id
1 'polypeptide(L)'
;MKISKKVAGVEYAIRDIVTAARQVEKQGTKITYLNIGDPIQYGFQPPQNVKDAMIRSIQQGHNYYAQSEGLPELRDAISLKEKAKGLSVSADDILVTNGVSEALDMVMSSIVEEGDEVLLPGPYYPP
;
A
#
# COMPACT_ATOMS: atom_id res chain seq x y z
N MET A 1 29.99 4.07 -5.54
CA MET A 1 28.81 4.95 -5.48
C MET A 1 28.47 5.16 -4.01
N LYS A 2 28.23 6.40 -3.56
CA LYS A 2 27.89 6.67 -2.15
C LYS A 2 26.41 6.34 -1.92
N ILE A 3 26.11 5.47 -0.96
CA ILE A 3 24.73 5.15 -0.55
C ILE A 3 24.31 6.15 0.54
N SER A 4 23.04 6.59 0.52
CA SER A 4 22.50 7.47 1.55
C SER A 4 22.40 6.74 2.90
N LYS A 5 22.79 7.41 3.98
CA LYS A 5 22.67 6.85 5.34
C LYS A 5 21.22 6.50 5.70
N LYS A 6 20.24 7.22 5.13
CA LYS A 6 18.80 6.99 5.36
C LYS A 6 18.31 5.61 4.91
N VAL A 7 18.97 5.01 3.91
CA VAL A 7 18.54 3.72 3.32
C VAL A 7 19.52 2.59 3.58
N ALA A 8 20.73 2.90 4.06
CA ALA A 8 21.80 1.92 4.22
C ALA A 8 21.50 0.82 5.25
N GLY A 9 20.58 1.07 6.19
CA GLY A 9 20.17 0.13 7.23
C GLY A 9 18.73 -0.38 7.12
N VAL A 10 18.06 -0.18 5.98
CA VAL A 10 16.70 -0.69 5.77
C VAL A 10 16.76 -2.19 5.50
N GLU A 11 16.02 -2.98 6.28
CA GLU A 11 15.99 -4.44 6.20
C GLU A 11 14.56 -4.95 6.02
N TYR A 12 14.37 -5.95 5.15
CA TYR A 12 13.08 -6.57 4.87
C TYR A 12 13.15 -8.10 4.89
N ALA A 13 13.50 -8.66 6.05
CA ALA A 13 13.82 -10.08 6.24
C ALA A 13 12.70 -11.06 5.82
N ILE A 14 11.43 -10.63 5.79
CA ILE A 14 10.29 -11.48 5.40
C ILE A 14 10.47 -12.08 3.98
N ARG A 15 11.24 -11.43 3.10
CA ARG A 15 11.46 -11.91 1.73
C ARG A 15 12.59 -12.93 1.59
N ASP A 16 13.45 -13.10 2.59
CA ASP A 16 14.63 -13.95 2.46
C ASP A 16 14.26 -15.44 2.28
N ILE A 17 13.16 -15.88 2.92
CA ILE A 17 12.66 -17.24 2.78
C ILE A 17 12.22 -17.58 1.35
N VAL A 18 11.77 -16.57 0.58
CA VAL A 18 11.36 -16.77 -0.82
C VAL A 18 12.56 -17.15 -1.70
N THR A 19 13.73 -16.60 -1.40
CA THR A 19 14.96 -16.93 -2.14
C THR A 19 15.35 -18.40 -1.93
N ALA A 20 15.30 -18.88 -0.69
CA ALA A 20 15.57 -20.29 -0.38
C ALA A 20 14.51 -21.22 -1.00
N ALA A 21 13.23 -20.87 -0.89
CA ALA A 21 12.14 -21.65 -1.50
C ALA A 21 12.32 -21.83 -3.02
N ARG A 22 12.70 -20.76 -3.73
CA ARG A 22 12.99 -20.81 -5.17
C ARG A 22 14.16 -21.76 -5.53
N GLN A 23 15.16 -21.90 -4.67
CA GLN A 23 16.25 -22.86 -4.91
C GLN A 23 15.74 -24.30 -4.81
N VAL A 24 14.84 -24.59 -3.88
CA VAL A 24 14.21 -25.91 -3.71
C VAL A 24 13.25 -26.20 -4.88
N GLU A 25 12.50 -25.21 -5.36
CA GLU A 25 11.67 -25.36 -6.55
C GLU A 25 12.47 -25.72 -7.80
N LYS A 26 13.66 -25.13 -8.00
CA LYS A 26 14.55 -25.46 -9.12
C LYS A 26 15.02 -26.92 -9.11
N GLN A 27 14.97 -27.59 -7.97
CA GLN A 27 15.30 -29.02 -7.84
C GLN A 27 14.09 -29.93 -8.18
N GLY A 28 12.98 -29.37 -8.63
CA GLY A 28 11.76 -30.10 -9.00
C GLY A 28 10.80 -30.34 -7.84
N THR A 29 11.06 -29.74 -6.67
CA THR A 29 10.16 -29.87 -5.51
C THR A 29 9.05 -28.83 -5.60
N LYS A 30 7.80 -29.27 -5.46
CA LYS A 30 6.65 -28.35 -5.39
C LYS A 30 6.64 -27.65 -4.03
N ILE A 31 6.61 -26.31 -4.04
CA ILE A 31 6.47 -25.50 -2.83
C ILE A 31 5.05 -24.95 -2.74
N THR A 32 4.49 -24.97 -1.53
CA THR A 32 3.25 -24.26 -1.19
C THR A 32 3.61 -23.03 -0.37
N TYR A 33 3.45 -21.85 -0.96
CA TYR A 33 3.71 -20.58 -0.29
C TYR A 33 2.54 -20.23 0.65
N LEU A 34 2.86 -19.91 1.91
CA LEU A 34 1.90 -19.46 2.94
C LEU A 34 2.39 -18.18 3.65
N ASN A 35 3.37 -17.50 3.07
CA ASN A 35 4.11 -16.39 3.67
C ASN A 35 3.82 -15.03 3.01
N ILE A 36 3.09 -15.00 1.89
CA ILE A 36 2.77 -13.78 1.15
C ILE A 36 1.29 -13.45 1.35
N GLY A 37 1.00 -12.28 1.92
CA GLY A 37 -0.34 -11.76 2.15
C GLY A 37 -0.98 -11.11 0.92
N ASP A 38 -0.87 -11.72 -0.25
CA ASP A 38 -1.50 -11.25 -1.50
C ASP A 38 -2.69 -12.15 -1.84
N PRO A 39 -3.94 -11.75 -1.53
CA PRO A 39 -5.13 -12.57 -1.78
C PRO A 39 -5.32 -12.95 -3.25
N ILE A 40 -4.80 -12.14 -4.19
CA ILE A 40 -4.96 -12.42 -5.62
C ILE A 40 -4.29 -13.74 -6.01
N GLN A 41 -3.16 -14.08 -5.37
CA GLN A 41 -2.45 -15.35 -5.58
C GLN A 41 -3.25 -16.57 -5.11
N TYR A 42 -4.27 -16.37 -4.29
CA TYR A 42 -5.13 -17.42 -3.73
C TYR A 42 -6.56 -17.39 -4.30
N GLY A 43 -6.74 -16.76 -5.46
CA GLY A 43 -8.01 -16.81 -6.21
C GLY A 43 -9.03 -15.74 -5.82
N PHE A 44 -8.70 -14.86 -4.87
CA PHE A 44 -9.53 -13.67 -4.64
C PHE A 44 -9.36 -12.69 -5.81
N GLN A 45 -10.40 -11.94 -6.10
CA GLN A 45 -10.43 -10.98 -7.20
C GLN A 45 -11.19 -9.73 -6.78
N PRO A 46 -10.81 -8.55 -7.29
CA PRO A 46 -11.66 -7.37 -7.15
C PRO A 46 -13.07 -7.67 -7.69
N PRO A 47 -14.13 -7.20 -7.02
CA PRO A 47 -15.50 -7.34 -7.50
C PRO A 47 -15.69 -6.81 -8.93
N GLN A 48 -16.60 -7.40 -9.70
CA GLN A 48 -16.78 -7.09 -11.11
C GLN A 48 -17.13 -5.62 -11.35
N ASN A 49 -17.96 -5.02 -10.48
CA ASN A 49 -18.32 -3.61 -10.58
C ASN A 49 -17.11 -2.66 -10.48
N VAL A 50 -16.08 -3.02 -9.71
CA VAL A 50 -14.82 -2.26 -9.61
C VAL A 50 -14.01 -2.39 -10.89
N LYS A 51 -13.88 -3.62 -11.41
CA LYS A 51 -13.21 -3.89 -12.69
C LYS A 51 -13.86 -3.11 -13.83
N ASP A 52 -15.19 -3.15 -13.92
CA ASP A 52 -15.94 -2.43 -14.96
C ASP A 52 -15.81 -0.91 -14.82
N ALA A 53 -15.76 -0.38 -13.59
CA ALA A 53 -15.55 1.05 -13.37
C ALA A 53 -14.17 1.50 -13.87
N MET A 54 -13.12 0.72 -13.60
CA MET A 54 -11.78 0.99 -14.11
C MET A 54 -11.75 0.96 -15.65
N ILE A 55 -12.35 -0.06 -16.27
CA ILE A 55 -12.43 -0.18 -17.74
C ILE A 55 -13.18 1.02 -18.34
N ARG A 56 -14.33 1.39 -17.78
CA ARG A 56 -15.11 2.54 -18.24
C ARG A 56 -14.32 3.84 -18.12
N SER A 57 -13.62 4.06 -17.01
CA SER A 57 -12.80 5.26 -16.80
C SER A 57 -11.74 5.41 -17.90
N ILE A 58 -11.08 4.32 -18.29
CA ILE A 58 -10.12 4.30 -19.39
C ILE A 58 -10.81 4.60 -20.73
N GLN A 59 -11.93 3.95 -21.02
CA GLN A 59 -12.68 4.15 -22.27
C GLN A 59 -13.20 5.59 -22.42
N GLN A 60 -13.51 6.26 -21.31
CA GLN A 60 -13.97 7.65 -21.27
C GLN A 60 -12.82 8.67 -21.33
N GLY A 61 -11.55 8.23 -21.37
CA GLY A 61 -10.41 9.13 -21.44
C GLY A 61 -10.08 9.83 -20.12
N HIS A 62 -10.43 9.25 -18.97
CA HIS A 62 -10.02 9.75 -17.66
C HIS A 62 -8.57 9.32 -17.33
N ASN A 63 -7.62 9.79 -18.13
CA ASN A 63 -6.20 9.42 -18.07
C ASN A 63 -5.26 10.64 -17.95
N TYR A 64 -5.79 11.76 -17.49
CA TYR A 64 -5.05 12.99 -17.19
C TYR A 64 -4.62 13.03 -15.70
N TYR A 65 -3.77 13.99 -15.35
CA TYR A 65 -3.38 14.22 -13.96
C TYR A 65 -4.59 14.62 -13.10
N ALA A 66 -4.81 13.90 -12.00
CA ALA A 66 -5.73 14.31 -10.96
C ALA A 66 -5.17 15.50 -10.17
N GLN A 67 -6.02 16.13 -9.35
CA GLN A 67 -5.56 17.02 -8.29
C GLN A 67 -4.61 16.26 -7.34
N SER A 68 -3.64 16.97 -6.76
CA SER A 68 -2.62 16.36 -5.89
C SER A 68 -3.24 15.66 -4.67
N GLU A 69 -4.40 16.14 -4.22
CA GLU A 69 -5.14 15.58 -3.09
C GLU A 69 -5.96 14.34 -3.45
N GLY A 70 -6.16 14.10 -4.76
CA GLY A 70 -7.06 13.09 -5.31
C GLY A 70 -8.31 13.70 -5.94
N LEU A 71 -9.06 12.85 -6.65
CA LEU A 71 -10.31 13.24 -7.28
C LEU A 71 -11.35 13.70 -6.22
N PRO A 72 -12.02 14.85 -6.39
CA PRO A 72 -13.01 15.35 -5.43
C PRO A 72 -14.09 14.31 -5.08
N GLU A 73 -14.62 13.62 -6.09
CA GLU A 73 -15.67 12.60 -5.91
C GLU A 73 -15.19 11.38 -5.11
N LEU A 74 -13.90 11.05 -5.19
CA LEU A 74 -13.30 9.97 -4.39
C LEU A 74 -13.12 10.41 -2.94
N ARG A 75 -12.66 11.65 -2.71
CA ARG A 75 -12.49 12.23 -1.38
C ARG A 75 -13.83 12.33 -0.65
N ASP A 76 -14.88 12.78 -1.34
CA ASP A 76 -16.26 12.81 -0.82
C ASP A 76 -16.76 11.40 -0.45
N ALA A 77 -16.55 10.42 -1.34
CA ALA A 77 -16.96 9.03 -1.09
C ALA A 77 -16.25 8.41 0.12
N ILE A 78 -14.95 8.69 0.29
CA ILE A 78 -14.17 8.25 1.45
C ILE A 78 -14.70 8.91 2.73
N SER A 79 -14.89 10.24 2.72
CA SER A 79 -15.46 10.99 3.85
C SER A 79 -16.81 10.41 4.30
N LEU A 80 -17.72 10.13 3.37
CA LEU A 80 -19.01 9.50 3.68
C LEU A 80 -18.84 8.09 4.29
N LYS A 81 -17.93 7.29 3.73
CA LYS A 81 -17.64 5.93 4.21
C LYS A 81 -17.08 5.93 5.63
N GLU A 82 -16.18 6.86 5.96
CA GLU A 82 -15.58 6.94 7.30
C GLU A 82 -16.57 7.53 8.31
N LYS A 83 -17.42 8.50 7.92
CA LYS A 83 -18.55 8.97 8.75
C LYS A 83 -19.49 7.84 9.15
N ALA A 84 -19.77 6.91 8.24
CA ALA A 84 -20.59 5.74 8.54
C ALA A 84 -19.96 4.80 9.59
N LYS A 85 -18.65 4.87 9.82
CA LYS A 85 -17.92 4.16 10.88
C LYS A 85 -17.80 4.98 12.17
N GLY A 86 -18.32 6.20 12.20
CA GLY A 86 -18.27 7.11 13.36
C GLY A 86 -17.12 8.13 13.34
N LEU A 87 -16.33 8.21 12.25
CA LEU A 87 -15.26 9.20 12.11
C LEU A 87 -15.81 10.50 11.52
N SER A 88 -15.73 11.61 12.26
CA SER A 88 -16.18 12.92 11.78
C SER A 88 -15.08 13.61 10.95
N VAL A 89 -14.95 13.22 9.68
CA VAL A 89 -13.98 13.79 8.72
C VAL A 89 -14.69 14.39 7.51
N SER A 90 -14.20 15.50 6.99
CA SER A 90 -14.65 16.13 5.74
C SER A 90 -13.80 15.65 4.56
N ALA A 91 -14.18 15.98 3.31
CA ALA A 91 -13.34 15.69 2.16
C ALA A 91 -11.99 16.45 2.21
N ASP A 92 -11.96 17.62 2.86
CA ASP A 92 -10.75 18.41 3.07
C ASP A 92 -9.74 17.71 3.99
N ASP A 93 -10.20 16.77 4.81
CA ASP A 93 -9.35 15.95 5.68
C ASP A 93 -8.83 14.67 4.97
N ILE A 94 -9.18 14.45 3.70
CA ILE A 94 -8.82 13.24 2.93
C ILE A 94 -7.75 13.55 1.89
N LEU A 95 -6.68 12.75 1.90
CA LEU A 95 -5.66 12.67 0.85
C LEU A 95 -5.67 11.27 0.22
N VAL A 96 -5.74 11.19 -1.11
CA VAL A 96 -5.66 9.93 -1.85
C VAL A 96 -4.20 9.63 -2.21
N THR A 97 -3.72 8.44 -1.86
CA THR A 97 -2.34 7.99 -2.10
C THR A 97 -2.29 6.68 -2.88
N ASN A 98 -1.12 6.37 -3.43
CA ASN A 98 -0.73 5.12 -4.07
C ASN A 98 -0.57 4.00 -3.05
N GLY A 99 -1.70 3.57 -2.50
CA GLY A 99 -1.75 2.60 -1.41
C GLY A 99 -1.24 3.16 -0.09
N VAL A 100 -1.18 2.29 0.92
CA VAL A 100 -0.82 2.67 2.30
C VAL A 100 0.66 3.00 2.43
N SER A 101 1.53 2.43 1.60
CA SER A 101 2.98 2.67 1.66
C SER A 101 3.34 4.13 1.39
N GLU A 102 2.75 4.77 0.37
CA GLU A 102 2.97 6.20 0.13
C GLU A 102 2.40 7.07 1.25
N ALA A 103 1.22 6.72 1.79
CA ALA A 103 0.65 7.44 2.94
C ALA A 103 1.56 7.40 4.16
N LEU A 104 2.12 6.22 4.49
CA LEU A 104 3.06 6.07 5.60
C LEU A 104 4.34 6.87 5.36
N ASP A 105 4.90 6.83 4.15
CA ASP A 105 6.10 7.60 3.81
C ASP A 105 5.88 9.11 3.92
N MET A 106 4.74 9.61 3.42
CA MET A 106 4.36 11.02 3.53
C MET A 106 4.15 11.45 4.98
N VAL A 107 3.45 10.65 5.79
CA VAL A 107 3.23 10.95 7.20
C VAL A 107 4.55 10.99 7.94
N MET A 108 5.37 9.94 7.83
CA MET A 108 6.66 9.88 8.54
C MET A 108 7.59 11.02 8.10
N SER A 109 7.68 11.29 6.80
CA SER A 109 8.53 12.36 6.26
C SER A 109 8.04 13.77 6.60
N SER A 110 6.79 13.94 7.03
CA SER A 110 6.23 15.27 7.35
C SER A 110 6.27 15.63 8.83
N ILE A 111 6.41 14.64 9.73
CA ILE A 111 6.33 14.88 11.18
C ILE A 111 7.50 14.32 11.99
N VAL A 112 8.38 13.48 11.40
CA VAL A 112 9.47 12.81 12.14
C VAL A 112 10.81 13.41 11.73
N GLU A 113 11.58 13.84 12.73
CA GLU A 113 12.94 14.35 12.57
C GLU A 113 14.01 13.41 13.16
N GLU A 114 15.28 13.71 12.89
CA GLU A 114 16.39 12.94 13.46
C GLU A 114 16.41 13.05 15.00
N GLY A 115 16.28 11.90 15.67
CA GLY A 115 16.24 11.81 17.13
C GLY A 115 14.84 11.61 17.70
N ASP A 116 13.79 11.74 16.90
CA ASP A 116 12.42 11.44 17.33
C ASP A 116 12.21 9.93 17.52
N GLU A 117 11.33 9.58 18.46
CA GLU A 117 10.93 8.21 18.75
C GLU A 117 9.53 7.93 18.24
N VAL A 118 9.38 6.85 17.44
CA VAL A 118 8.08 6.39 16.93
C VAL A 118 7.72 5.06 17.57
N LEU A 119 6.59 5.00 18.27
CA LEU A 119 6.10 3.77 18.88
C LEU A 119 5.49 2.84 17.82
N LEU A 120 5.96 1.59 17.80
CA LEU A 120 5.43 0.53 16.96
C LEU A 120 4.87 -0.62 17.82
N PRO A 121 3.78 -1.28 17.41
CA PRO A 121 3.26 -2.43 18.13
C PRO A 121 4.23 -3.63 18.05
N GLY A 122 4.27 -4.47 19.08
CA GLY A 122 4.96 -5.76 19.04
C GLY A 122 3.95 -6.90 18.94
N PRO A 123 3.90 -7.70 17.86
CA PRO A 123 4.70 -7.64 16.62
C PRO A 123 4.29 -6.50 15.66
N TYR A 124 5.21 -6.05 14.80
CA TYR A 124 4.98 -4.98 13.80
C TYR A 124 5.05 -5.48 12.36
N TYR A 125 4.49 -4.68 11.44
CA TYR A 125 4.69 -4.80 10.00
C TYR A 125 6.04 -4.20 9.60
N PRO A 126 6.95 -4.95 8.96
CA PRO A 126 8.29 -4.43 8.64
C PRO A 126 8.30 -3.26 7.66
N PRO A 127 9.32 -2.38 7.74
CA PRO A 127 9.49 -1.22 6.86
C PRO A 127 9.96 -1.58 5.45
#